data_AF-A0A2V5KBK1-F1
#
_entry.id   AF-A0A2V5KBK1-F1
#
_cell.length_a   1.000
_cell.length_b   1.000
_cell.length_c   1.000
_cell.angle_alpha   90.00
_cell.angle_beta   90.00
_cell.angle_gamma   90.00
#
_symmetry.space_group_name_H-M   'P 1'
#
loop_
_entity.id
_entity.type
_entity.pdbx_description
1 polymer ?
#
loop_
_entity_poly.entity_id
_entity_poly.type
_entity_poly.pdbx_seq_one_letter_code
_entity_poly.pdbx_strand_id
1 'polypeptide(L)'
;MAYDDPIRVKLADLPDSVVEDVRRQTGDYVVPIIIDYTPRGTGTLVQIDNSVGILTAEHVVRHPSNPKLRLAWTGHPERFLRTALGPFAHDISIPTNALQIITSARDTDQYGPDLAFVVLPASPFLGEIKARKSFYNLSLKIEERKTEALKDLGFFALCGFPAVKNFGGSAEFGFTFTQGLYGYSMLTGSENYEIKGKWDYFEIGVSQQSANEFERTFGGVSGGAVWRCLLKREAKAPIGSEYLDHLTFAGVAFYEMDDQSQPRFYIRAHGPKSVYENLISLVRKELS
;
A
#
# COMPACT_ATOMS: atom_id res chain seq x y z
N MET A 1 -30.88 -18.60 10.18
CA MET A 1 -30.95 -18.39 8.71
C MET A 1 -29.80 -19.17 8.12
N ALA A 2 -30.08 -20.13 7.24
CA ALA A 2 -29.03 -20.80 6.49
C ALA A 2 -28.38 -19.76 5.58
N TYR A 3 -27.06 -19.60 5.67
CA TYR A 3 -26.34 -18.81 4.68
C TYR A 3 -26.40 -19.61 3.37
N ASP A 4 -26.96 -19.01 2.31
CA ASP A 4 -26.86 -19.56 0.96
C ASP A 4 -25.37 -19.83 0.65
N ASP A 5 -25.09 -20.92 -0.08
CA ASP A 5 -23.74 -21.30 -0.46
C ASP A 5 -23.01 -20.11 -1.10
N PRO A 6 -21.73 -19.85 -0.73
CA PRO A 6 -20.99 -18.73 -1.27
C PRO A 6 -20.82 -18.88 -2.77
N ILE A 7 -21.27 -17.87 -3.50
CA ILE A 7 -21.23 -17.84 -4.96
C ILE A 7 -19.79 -17.55 -5.38
N ARG A 8 -19.21 -18.44 -6.19
CA ARG A 8 -17.86 -18.28 -6.73
C ARG A 8 -17.91 -17.52 -8.04
N VAL A 9 -17.19 -16.40 -8.09
CA VAL A 9 -17.05 -15.55 -9.28
C VAL A 9 -15.57 -15.46 -9.60
N LYS A 10 -15.17 -15.61 -10.88
CA LYS A 10 -13.78 -15.41 -11.27
C LYS A 10 -13.52 -13.91 -11.40
N LEU A 11 -12.29 -13.47 -11.13
CA LEU A 11 -11.90 -12.07 -11.33
C LEU A 11 -12.16 -11.58 -12.76
N ALA A 12 -11.99 -12.46 -13.76
CA ALA A 12 -12.25 -12.14 -15.17
C ALA A 12 -13.75 -11.98 -15.50
N ASP A 13 -14.65 -12.43 -14.62
CA ASP A 13 -16.09 -12.30 -14.80
C ASP A 13 -16.62 -11.00 -14.14
N LEU A 14 -15.76 -10.23 -13.45
CA LEU A 14 -16.15 -8.98 -12.81
C LEU A 14 -16.41 -7.89 -13.85
N PRO A 15 -17.43 -7.03 -13.64
CA PRO A 15 -17.65 -5.87 -14.49
C PRO A 15 -16.47 -4.90 -14.46
N ASP A 16 -16.16 -4.27 -15.61
CA ASP A 16 -15.14 -3.23 -15.69
C ASP A 16 -15.39 -2.08 -14.70
N SER A 17 -16.67 -1.77 -14.42
CA SER A 17 -17.05 -0.75 -13.43
C SER A 17 -16.53 -1.07 -12.02
N VAL A 18 -16.50 -2.34 -11.62
CA VAL A 18 -15.94 -2.76 -10.33
C VAL A 18 -14.44 -2.51 -10.29
N VAL A 19 -13.74 -2.85 -11.38
CA VAL A 19 -12.28 -2.65 -11.48
C VAL A 19 -11.94 -1.16 -11.40
N GLU A 20 -12.69 -0.33 -12.14
CA GLU A 20 -12.52 1.13 -12.12
C GLU A 20 -12.88 1.75 -10.76
N ASP A 21 -13.93 1.26 -10.09
CA ASP A 21 -14.27 1.72 -8.74
C ASP A 21 -13.19 1.38 -7.72
N VAL A 22 -12.62 0.17 -7.78
CA VAL A 22 -11.49 -0.19 -6.91
C VAL A 22 -10.29 0.72 -7.20
N ARG A 23 -9.93 0.92 -8.47
CA ARG A 23 -8.81 1.80 -8.86
C ARG A 23 -9.02 3.23 -8.36
N ARG A 24 -10.20 3.79 -8.58
CA ARG A 24 -10.57 5.15 -8.17
C ARG A 24 -10.50 5.29 -6.65
N GLN A 25 -11.15 4.40 -5.91
CA GLN A 25 -11.19 4.49 -4.44
C GLN A 25 -9.82 4.22 -3.79
N THR A 26 -9.05 3.26 -4.28
CA THR A 26 -7.71 2.99 -3.75
C THR A 26 -6.70 4.08 -4.12
N GLY A 27 -6.87 4.69 -5.29
CA GLY A 27 -6.08 5.82 -5.78
C GLY A 27 -6.08 7.03 -4.85
N ASP A 28 -7.14 7.24 -4.07
CA ASP A 28 -7.25 8.36 -3.12
C ASP A 28 -6.32 8.25 -1.92
N TYR A 29 -5.81 7.05 -1.62
CA TYR A 29 -4.97 6.79 -0.45
C TYR A 29 -3.53 6.48 -0.82
N VAL A 30 -3.27 5.94 -2.00
CA VAL A 30 -1.93 5.47 -2.39
C VAL A 30 -1.06 6.62 -2.90
N VAL A 31 0.21 6.61 -2.50
CA VAL A 31 1.20 7.62 -2.88
C VAL A 31 2.57 7.00 -3.14
N PRO A 32 3.37 7.50 -4.10
CA PRO A 32 4.74 7.05 -4.25
C PRO A 32 5.63 7.69 -3.18
N ILE A 33 6.62 6.95 -2.71
CA ILE A 33 7.66 7.45 -1.82
C ILE A 33 8.92 7.65 -2.65
N ILE A 34 9.34 8.91 -2.76
CA ILE A 34 10.51 9.31 -3.56
C ILE A 34 11.52 9.95 -2.61
N ILE A 35 12.77 9.47 -2.68
CA ILE A 35 13.90 10.01 -1.90
C ILE A 35 14.99 10.38 -2.89
N ASP A 36 15.41 11.65 -2.88
CA ASP A 36 16.42 12.21 -3.78
C ASP A 36 16.12 11.89 -5.26
N TYR A 37 14.90 12.19 -5.70
CA TYR A 37 14.39 11.94 -7.06
C TYR A 37 14.36 10.47 -7.48
N THR A 38 14.62 9.54 -6.56
CA THR A 38 14.56 8.11 -6.84
C THR A 38 13.30 7.54 -6.19
N PRO A 39 12.37 6.95 -6.97
CA PRO A 39 11.28 6.16 -6.41
C PRO A 39 11.84 5.03 -5.54
N ARG A 40 11.37 4.93 -4.29
CA ARG A 40 11.84 3.93 -3.32
C ARG A 40 10.80 2.89 -2.97
N GLY A 41 9.54 3.26 -3.08
CA GLY A 41 8.45 2.39 -2.70
C GLY A 41 7.12 3.12 -2.80
N THR A 42 6.14 2.50 -2.17
CA THR A 42 4.79 2.98 -2.08
C THR A 42 4.46 3.28 -0.62
N GLY A 43 3.57 4.24 -0.40
CA GLY A 43 2.93 4.45 0.88
C GLY A 43 1.42 4.59 0.74
N THR A 44 0.74 4.47 1.88
CA THR A 44 -0.70 4.69 2.01
C THR A 44 -0.96 5.80 3.01
N LEU A 45 -1.75 6.78 2.63
CA LEU A 45 -2.20 7.86 3.48
C LEU A 45 -3.21 7.32 4.48
N VAL A 46 -2.83 7.34 5.76
CA VAL A 46 -3.64 6.83 6.86
C VAL A 46 -3.72 7.83 8.01
N GLN A 47 -4.78 7.71 8.79
CA GLN A 47 -4.93 8.40 10.06
C GLN A 47 -4.97 7.37 11.19
N ILE A 48 -4.17 7.61 12.23
CA ILE A 48 -4.19 6.85 13.49
C ILE A 48 -4.46 7.87 14.60
N ASP A 49 -5.64 7.77 15.20
CA ASP A 49 -6.19 8.72 16.16
C ASP A 49 -6.15 10.16 15.62
N ASN A 50 -5.34 11.04 16.19
CA ASN A 50 -5.21 12.44 15.74
C ASN A 50 -4.05 12.67 14.76
N SER A 51 -3.25 11.63 14.49
CA SER A 51 -2.06 11.74 13.65
C SER A 51 -2.32 11.23 12.25
N VAL A 52 -1.94 12.02 11.26
CA VAL A 52 -2.02 11.68 9.83
C VAL A 52 -0.63 11.44 9.29
N GLY A 53 -0.50 10.45 8.42
CA GLY A 53 0.81 10.04 7.95
C GLY A 53 0.77 9.11 6.75
N ILE A 54 1.95 8.66 6.37
CA ILE A 54 2.15 7.65 5.33
C ILE A 54 2.55 6.34 6.00
N LEU A 55 1.71 5.32 5.88
CA LEU A 55 2.01 3.95 6.22
C LEU A 55 2.72 3.27 5.06
N THR A 56 3.85 2.64 5.33
CA THR A 56 4.72 1.98 4.33
C THR A 56 5.51 0.84 4.98
N ALA A 57 6.40 0.20 4.24
CA ALA A 57 7.35 -0.76 4.76
C ALA A 57 8.57 -0.03 5.39
N GLU A 58 9.14 -0.59 6.44
CA GLU A 58 10.29 0.03 7.13
C GLU A 58 11.50 0.16 6.20
N HIS A 59 11.81 -0.85 5.39
CA HIS A 59 12.97 -0.79 4.49
C HIS A 59 12.85 0.32 3.41
N VAL A 60 11.63 0.78 3.08
CA VAL A 60 11.41 1.87 2.11
C VAL A 60 11.91 3.20 2.66
N VAL A 61 11.76 3.42 3.97
CA VAL A 61 12.16 4.67 4.64
C VAL A 61 13.47 4.55 5.41
N ARG A 62 13.87 3.32 5.73
CA ARG A 62 15.05 2.97 6.49
C ARG A 62 15.75 1.77 5.83
N HIS A 63 16.42 2.02 4.70
CA HIS A 63 17.15 0.99 3.99
C HIS A 63 18.10 0.21 4.93
N PRO A 64 18.09 -1.13 4.90
CA PRO A 64 18.78 -1.95 5.90
C PRO A 64 20.29 -1.77 5.83
N SER A 65 20.89 -1.89 4.64
CA SER A 65 22.34 -1.90 4.44
C SER A 65 22.97 -0.57 3.98
N ASN A 66 22.16 0.43 3.61
CA ASN A 66 22.66 1.67 3.02
C ASN A 66 22.13 2.89 3.79
N PRO A 67 22.90 3.41 4.76
CA PRO A 67 22.49 4.58 5.56
C PRO A 67 22.15 5.79 4.70
N LYS A 68 22.84 5.97 3.57
CA LYS A 68 22.55 7.04 2.62
C LYS A 68 21.19 6.88 1.96
N LEU A 69 20.45 5.79 2.11
CA LEU A 69 19.09 5.66 1.56
C LEU A 69 17.99 5.82 2.61
N ARG A 70 18.36 6.14 3.86
CA ARG A 70 17.40 6.35 4.95
C ARG A 70 16.86 7.77 4.93
N LEU A 71 15.56 7.95 5.17
CA LEU A 71 14.93 9.28 5.30
C LEU A 71 15.60 10.10 6.41
N ALA A 72 15.90 9.48 7.56
CA ALA A 72 16.53 10.15 8.71
C ALA A 72 18.07 10.28 8.61
N TRP A 73 18.65 10.15 7.42
CA TRP A 73 20.10 10.26 7.24
C TRP A 73 20.58 11.72 7.40
N THR A 74 21.52 11.96 8.30
CA THR A 74 22.03 13.31 8.64
C THR A 74 23.26 13.73 7.84
N GLY A 75 23.83 12.84 7.02
CA GLY A 75 25.04 13.13 6.23
C GLY A 75 24.79 13.89 4.92
N HIS A 76 23.58 14.41 4.70
CA HIS A 76 23.25 15.28 3.57
C HIS A 76 22.34 16.41 4.09
N PRO A 77 22.77 17.69 4.00
CA PRO A 77 22.13 18.78 4.74
C PRO A 77 20.72 19.13 4.26
N GLU A 78 20.33 18.71 3.05
CA GLU A 78 19.00 18.93 2.50
C GLU A 78 18.48 17.64 1.90
N ARG A 79 17.43 17.08 2.51
CA ARG A 79 16.74 15.87 2.06
C ARG A 79 15.25 16.04 2.16
N PHE A 80 14.57 15.61 1.11
CA PHE A 80 13.13 15.72 0.98
C PHE A 80 12.51 14.36 0.76
N LEU A 81 11.47 14.06 1.53
CA LEU A 81 10.47 13.10 1.11
C LEU A 81 9.63 13.76 0.02
N ARG A 82 9.61 13.14 -1.16
CA ARG A 82 8.81 13.58 -2.30
C ARG A 82 7.66 12.61 -2.55
N THR A 83 6.52 13.14 -2.98
CA THR A 83 5.34 12.34 -3.33
C THR A 83 4.57 12.95 -4.49
N ALA A 84 3.73 12.13 -5.12
CA ALA A 84 2.80 12.52 -6.16
C ALA A 84 1.33 12.31 -5.70
N LEU A 85 0.51 13.32 -5.90
CA LEU A 85 -0.90 13.43 -5.51
C LEU A 85 -1.87 13.33 -6.70
N GLY A 86 -1.39 13.26 -7.93
CA GLY A 86 -2.27 13.29 -9.10
C GLY A 86 -1.53 13.14 -10.44
N PRO A 87 -2.28 13.19 -11.55
CA PRO A 87 -1.75 12.93 -12.88
C PRO A 87 -0.97 14.09 -13.50
N PHE A 88 -1.10 15.31 -12.94
CA PHE A 88 -0.41 16.50 -13.45
C PHE A 88 0.99 16.61 -12.85
N ALA A 89 1.91 17.30 -13.52
CA ALA A 89 3.23 17.58 -12.96
C ALA A 89 3.11 18.46 -11.70
N HIS A 90 3.68 18.01 -10.58
CA HIS A 90 3.77 18.75 -9.34
C HIS A 90 4.90 18.19 -8.46
N ASP A 91 5.30 18.95 -7.45
CA ASP A 91 6.35 18.58 -6.51
C ASP A 91 5.90 18.85 -5.08
N ILE A 92 5.52 17.80 -4.35
CA ILE A 92 5.33 17.87 -2.90
C ILE A 92 6.62 17.41 -2.26
N SER A 93 7.38 18.36 -1.73
CA SER A 93 8.65 18.12 -1.07
C SER A 93 8.56 18.46 0.42
N ILE A 94 8.71 17.45 1.27
CA ILE A 94 8.68 17.61 2.73
C ILE A 94 10.09 17.41 3.28
N PRO A 95 10.67 18.41 3.98
CA PRO A 95 11.97 18.27 4.62
C PRO A 95 11.99 17.08 5.58
N THR A 96 12.96 16.19 5.42
CA THR A 96 13.05 14.95 6.22
C THR A 96 13.29 15.20 7.71
N ASN A 97 13.93 16.32 8.06
CA ASN A 97 14.10 16.76 9.45
C ASN A 97 12.80 17.19 10.13
N ALA A 98 11.72 17.42 9.36
CA ALA A 98 10.38 17.71 9.88
C ALA A 98 9.53 16.45 10.06
N LEU A 99 10.04 15.27 9.69
CA LEU A 99 9.32 14.00 9.77
C LEU A 99 9.65 13.26 11.06
N GLN A 100 8.63 12.74 11.72
CA GLN A 100 8.78 11.71 12.74
C GLN A 100 8.50 10.35 12.08
N ILE A 101 9.40 9.38 12.26
CA ILE A 101 9.30 8.05 11.66
C ILE A 101 9.20 7.03 12.78
N ILE A 102 8.08 6.32 12.84
CA ILE A 102 7.83 5.25 13.80
C ILE A 102 7.95 3.92 13.05
N THR A 103 8.78 3.00 13.54
CA THR A 103 9.11 1.76 12.82
C THR A 103 8.93 0.52 13.69
N SER A 104 8.52 -0.59 13.11
CA SER A 104 8.33 -1.87 13.80
C SER A 104 9.63 -2.56 14.23
N ALA A 105 10.79 -2.02 13.87
CA ALA A 105 12.13 -2.53 14.11
C ALA A 105 12.37 -3.87 13.38
N ARG A 106 12.68 -3.73 12.09
CA ARG A 106 12.88 -4.85 11.18
C ARG A 106 13.94 -5.84 11.64
N ASP A 107 13.56 -7.10 11.62
CA ASP A 107 14.40 -8.23 12.00
C ASP A 107 14.91 -8.98 10.76
N THR A 108 13.99 -9.54 9.96
CA THR A 108 14.35 -10.31 8.75
C THR A 108 13.73 -9.74 7.49
N ASP A 109 14.34 -10.03 6.33
CA ASP A 109 13.81 -9.64 5.04
C ASP A 109 12.50 -10.34 4.70
N GLN A 110 12.44 -11.64 4.95
CA GLN A 110 11.35 -12.49 4.49
C GLN A 110 10.08 -12.34 5.35
N TYR A 111 10.23 -12.08 6.65
CA TYR A 111 9.12 -12.06 7.60
C TYR A 111 8.99 -10.73 8.36
N GLY A 112 9.91 -9.79 8.21
CA GLY A 112 9.85 -8.55 8.96
C GLY A 112 10.04 -8.77 10.46
N PRO A 113 9.37 -8.00 11.33
CA PRO A 113 8.34 -7.01 10.99
C PRO A 113 8.89 -5.88 10.13
N ASP A 114 8.10 -5.32 9.22
CA ASP A 114 8.61 -4.39 8.21
C ASP A 114 7.55 -3.32 7.92
N LEU A 115 7.20 -2.57 8.96
CA LEU A 115 6.19 -1.52 8.94
C LEU A 115 6.80 -0.20 9.43
N ALA A 116 6.45 0.89 8.76
CA ALA A 116 6.77 2.23 9.20
C ALA A 116 5.57 3.17 9.01
N PHE A 117 5.42 4.08 9.96
CA PHE A 117 4.50 5.21 9.89
C PHE A 117 5.30 6.51 9.89
N VAL A 118 5.24 7.23 8.78
CA VAL A 118 5.84 8.55 8.61
C VAL A 118 4.80 9.59 8.96
N VAL A 119 4.94 10.22 10.12
CA VAL A 119 4.03 11.27 10.59
C VAL A 119 4.23 12.51 9.73
N LEU A 120 3.14 13.04 9.17
CA LEU A 120 3.18 14.27 8.39
C LEU A 120 3.00 15.47 9.31
N PRO A 121 3.92 16.45 9.31
CA PRO A 121 3.82 17.62 10.16
C PRO A 121 2.67 18.53 9.72
N ALA A 122 2.07 19.23 10.69
CA ALA A 122 1.15 20.31 10.40
C ALA A 122 1.87 21.39 9.58
N SER A 123 1.57 21.44 8.29
CA SER A 123 2.27 22.26 7.32
C SER A 123 1.35 22.59 6.14
N PRO A 124 1.67 23.62 5.32
CA PRO A 124 0.94 23.88 4.08
C PRO A 124 0.87 22.66 3.15
N PHE A 125 1.93 21.84 3.12
CA PHE A 125 1.98 20.60 2.34
C PHE A 125 0.90 19.60 2.77
N LEU A 126 0.63 19.48 4.08
CA LEU A 126 -0.44 18.61 4.55
C LEU A 126 -1.82 19.11 4.08
N GLY A 127 -2.03 20.43 4.02
CA GLY A 127 -3.24 21.02 3.46
C GLY A 127 -3.40 20.67 1.97
N GLU A 128 -2.32 20.72 1.20
CA GLU A 128 -2.32 20.34 -0.21
C GLU A 128 -2.59 18.85 -0.44
N ILE A 129 -2.03 17.97 0.41
CA ILE A 129 -2.36 16.53 0.38
C ILE A 129 -3.85 16.33 0.66
N LYS A 130 -4.39 16.94 1.73
CA LYS A 130 -5.82 16.84 2.10
C LYS A 130 -6.77 17.39 1.03
N ALA A 131 -6.30 18.33 0.19
CA ALA A 131 -7.10 18.88 -0.89
C ALA A 131 -7.24 17.93 -2.09
N ARG A 132 -6.35 16.94 -2.23
CA ARG A 132 -6.30 16.04 -3.40
C ARG A 132 -6.45 14.56 -3.06
N LYS A 133 -6.25 14.19 -1.80
CA LYS A 133 -6.19 12.82 -1.31
C LYS A 133 -6.97 12.67 -0.01
N SER A 134 -7.29 11.42 0.31
CA SER A 134 -7.96 11.02 1.54
C SER A 134 -6.99 10.29 2.47
N PHE A 135 -7.30 10.27 3.76
CA PHE A 135 -6.56 9.49 4.77
C PHE A 135 -7.47 8.39 5.31
N TYR A 136 -7.07 7.13 5.15
CA TYR A 136 -7.83 6.01 5.69
C TYR A 136 -7.65 5.95 7.22
N ASN A 137 -8.72 6.17 7.97
CA ASN A 137 -8.64 6.22 9.43
C ASN A 137 -8.60 4.81 10.02
N LEU A 138 -7.43 4.30 10.39
CA LEU A 138 -7.22 2.96 10.94
C LEU A 138 -7.77 2.79 12.37
N SER A 139 -8.00 3.89 13.10
CA SER A 139 -8.54 3.83 14.47
C SER A 139 -10.05 3.64 14.54
N LEU A 140 -10.77 3.79 13.42
CA LEU A 140 -12.21 3.54 13.38
C LEU A 140 -12.51 2.05 13.25
N LYS A 141 -13.41 1.55 14.10
CA LYS A 141 -14.00 0.19 14.02
C LYS A 141 -12.94 -0.92 13.91
N ILE A 142 -11.86 -0.82 14.69
CA ILE A 142 -10.67 -1.68 14.65
C ILE A 142 -11.05 -3.17 14.57
N GLU A 143 -11.83 -3.68 15.53
CA GLU A 143 -12.20 -5.10 15.59
C GLU A 143 -13.07 -5.54 14.41
N GLU A 144 -13.98 -4.67 13.96
CA GLU A 144 -14.88 -4.94 12.84
C GLU A 144 -14.08 -5.07 11.54
N ARG A 145 -13.16 -4.14 11.29
CA ARG A 145 -12.29 -4.12 10.11
C ARG A 145 -11.24 -5.22 10.10
N LYS A 146 -10.68 -5.54 11.28
CA LYS A 146 -9.79 -6.70 11.44
C LYS A 146 -10.51 -7.99 11.06
N THR A 147 -11.72 -8.19 11.59
CA THR A 147 -12.56 -9.35 11.25
C THR A 147 -12.90 -9.37 9.76
N GLU A 148 -13.23 -8.22 9.19
CA GLU A 148 -13.60 -8.09 7.79
C GLU A 148 -12.46 -8.35 6.81
N ALA A 149 -11.26 -7.84 7.09
CA ALA A 149 -10.07 -8.11 6.29
C ALA A 149 -9.78 -9.62 6.17
N LEU A 150 -10.14 -10.40 7.20
CA LEU A 150 -9.95 -11.86 7.26
C LEU A 150 -11.10 -12.67 6.64
N LYS A 151 -12.24 -12.06 6.29
CA LYS A 151 -13.37 -12.80 5.69
C LYS A 151 -12.94 -13.46 4.39
N ASP A 152 -13.29 -14.73 4.21
CA ASP A 152 -13.11 -15.44 2.93
C ASP A 152 -14.22 -15.06 1.93
N LEU A 153 -14.33 -13.75 1.66
CA LEU A 153 -15.32 -13.16 0.76
C LEU A 153 -14.68 -12.03 -0.05
N GLY A 154 -15.08 -11.92 -1.32
CA GLY A 154 -14.54 -10.92 -2.23
C GLY A 154 -13.13 -11.24 -2.71
N PHE A 155 -12.34 -10.22 -3.01
CA PHE A 155 -10.97 -10.36 -3.51
C PHE A 155 -10.03 -9.36 -2.83
N PHE A 156 -8.76 -9.38 -3.20
CA PHE A 156 -7.76 -8.42 -2.77
C PHE A 156 -7.33 -7.48 -3.89
N ALA A 157 -7.07 -6.23 -3.54
CA ALA A 157 -6.36 -5.29 -4.40
C ALA A 157 -5.02 -4.92 -3.77
N LEU A 158 -3.92 -5.22 -4.46
CA LEU A 158 -2.58 -4.76 -4.09
C LEU A 158 -2.29 -3.45 -4.83
N CYS A 159 -2.02 -2.39 -4.08
CA CYS A 159 -1.83 -1.05 -4.65
C CYS A 159 -0.39 -0.58 -4.51
N GLY A 160 0.19 -0.03 -5.58
CA GLY A 160 1.50 0.63 -5.50
C GLY A 160 2.09 1.08 -6.82
N PHE A 161 3.37 1.42 -6.78
CA PHE A 161 4.12 2.03 -7.89
C PHE A 161 5.30 1.14 -8.30
N PRO A 162 5.10 0.17 -9.20
CA PRO A 162 6.17 -0.68 -9.72
C PRO A 162 7.25 0.16 -10.40
N ALA A 163 8.51 -0.05 -10.01
CA ALA A 163 9.67 0.69 -10.50
C ALA A 163 9.91 0.48 -12.00
N VAL A 164 9.57 -0.70 -12.53
CA VAL A 164 9.67 -1.04 -13.95
C VAL A 164 8.69 -0.26 -14.84
N LYS A 165 7.71 0.43 -14.24
CA LYS A 165 6.73 1.28 -14.94
C LYS A 165 6.96 2.75 -14.62
N ASN A 166 8.22 3.19 -14.55
CA ASN A 166 8.53 4.61 -14.53
C ASN A 166 8.98 5.08 -15.93
N PHE A 167 8.82 6.36 -16.21
CA PHE A 167 9.30 6.95 -17.46
C PHE A 167 9.79 8.37 -17.23
N GLY A 168 10.88 8.74 -17.92
CA GLY A 168 11.34 10.12 -17.97
C GLY A 168 10.44 10.92 -18.92
N GLY A 169 9.97 12.07 -18.48
CA GLY A 169 9.27 13.04 -19.32
C GLY A 169 10.16 14.23 -19.67
N SER A 170 9.78 14.95 -20.73
CA SER A 170 10.38 16.24 -21.07
C SER A 170 10.07 17.31 -20.01
N ALA A 171 10.84 18.40 -20.02
CA ALA A 171 10.49 19.60 -19.30
C ALA A 171 9.08 20.09 -19.70
N GLU A 172 8.21 20.29 -18.73
CA GLU A 172 6.81 20.71 -18.93
C GLU A 172 6.36 21.55 -17.73
N PHE A 173 5.40 22.47 -17.91
CA PHE A 173 4.79 23.27 -16.84
C PHE A 173 5.76 24.00 -15.90
N GLY A 174 6.92 24.42 -16.41
CA GLY A 174 7.95 25.11 -15.62
C GLY A 174 8.89 24.18 -14.84
N PHE A 175 8.73 22.85 -14.96
CA PHE A 175 9.68 21.87 -14.44
C PHE A 175 10.79 21.62 -15.45
N THR A 176 12.03 21.53 -14.95
CA THR A 176 13.21 21.21 -15.78
C THR A 176 13.32 19.72 -16.11
N PHE A 177 12.65 18.88 -15.31
CA PHE A 177 12.58 17.43 -15.49
C PHE A 177 11.26 16.92 -14.91
N THR A 178 10.62 15.98 -15.61
CA THR A 178 9.43 15.28 -15.10
C THR A 178 9.70 13.77 -15.10
N GLN A 179 9.17 13.08 -14.10
CA GLN A 179 9.19 11.62 -14.04
C GLN A 179 7.76 11.13 -13.84
N GLY A 180 7.27 10.34 -14.78
CA GLY A 180 5.99 9.67 -14.66
C GLY A 180 6.11 8.38 -13.85
N LEU A 181 5.21 8.20 -12.91
CA LEU A 181 5.09 6.99 -12.08
C LEU A 181 3.68 6.41 -12.27
N TYR A 182 3.59 5.18 -12.77
CA TYR A 182 2.31 4.51 -12.90
C TYR A 182 1.89 3.87 -11.57
N GLY A 183 0.76 4.32 -11.04
CA GLY A 183 0.10 3.68 -9.90
C GLY A 183 -0.79 2.52 -10.38
N TYR A 184 -0.66 1.37 -9.71
CA TYR A 184 -1.41 0.16 -10.02
C TYR A 184 -2.31 -0.24 -8.86
N SER A 185 -3.44 -0.87 -9.20
CA SER A 185 -4.31 -1.60 -8.28
C SER A 185 -4.53 -3.00 -8.87
N MET A 186 -3.75 -3.97 -8.40
CA MET A 186 -3.68 -5.33 -8.94
C MET A 186 -4.70 -6.20 -8.22
N LEU A 187 -5.71 -6.69 -8.95
CA LEU A 187 -6.74 -7.54 -8.39
C LEU A 187 -6.27 -9.00 -8.31
N THR A 188 -6.45 -9.62 -7.16
CA THR A 188 -5.89 -10.94 -6.84
C THR A 188 -6.63 -11.58 -5.65
N GLY A 189 -6.25 -12.80 -5.28
CA GLY A 189 -6.73 -13.50 -4.08
C GLY A 189 -5.58 -13.72 -3.09
N SER A 190 -5.94 -14.03 -1.83
CA SER A 190 -4.96 -14.58 -0.88
C SER A 190 -4.74 -16.04 -1.19
N GLU A 191 -3.48 -16.44 -1.32
CA GLU A 191 -3.11 -17.85 -1.42
C GLU A 191 -2.90 -18.49 -0.05
N ASN A 192 -2.44 -17.69 0.92
CA ASN A 192 -2.15 -18.16 2.26
C ASN A 192 -2.33 -17.04 3.29
N TYR A 193 -2.70 -17.42 4.50
CA TYR A 193 -2.69 -16.57 5.68
C TYR A 193 -2.01 -17.32 6.83
N GLU A 194 -0.99 -16.72 7.42
CA GLU A 194 -0.26 -17.32 8.54
C GLU A 194 -0.01 -16.33 9.67
N ILE A 195 0.05 -16.86 10.89
CA ILE A 195 0.39 -16.10 12.10
C ILE A 195 1.76 -16.58 12.57
N LYS A 196 2.71 -15.65 12.77
CA LYS A 196 4.01 -15.92 13.40
C LYS A 196 4.23 -14.99 14.59
N GLY A 197 4.11 -15.55 15.79
CA GLY A 197 4.20 -14.79 17.04
C GLY A 197 3.10 -13.72 17.13
N LYS A 198 3.50 -12.46 17.26
CA LYS A 198 2.56 -11.33 17.32
C LYS A 198 2.09 -10.85 15.95
N TRP A 199 2.77 -11.23 14.88
CA TRP A 199 2.51 -10.75 13.52
C TRP A 199 1.71 -11.79 12.72
N ASP A 200 0.96 -11.31 11.75
CA ASP A 200 0.26 -12.10 10.74
C ASP A 200 0.64 -11.65 9.33
N TYR A 201 0.44 -12.55 8.36
CA TYR A 201 0.92 -12.37 7.00
C TYR A 201 -0.10 -12.91 6.00
N PHE A 202 -0.24 -12.19 4.88
CA PHE A 202 -0.83 -12.72 3.67
C PHE A 202 0.26 -13.04 2.66
N GLU A 203 0.08 -14.15 1.94
CA GLU A 203 0.76 -14.38 0.67
C GLU A 203 -0.26 -14.15 -0.45
N ILE A 204 0.06 -13.19 -1.30
CA ILE A 204 -0.80 -12.73 -2.37
C ILE A 204 -0.23 -13.28 -3.67
N GLY A 205 -1.05 -14.06 -4.37
CA GLY A 205 -0.66 -14.67 -5.62
C GLY A 205 -0.47 -13.65 -6.71
N VAL A 206 0.53 -13.87 -7.56
CA VAL A 206 0.74 -13.08 -8.76
C VAL A 206 0.55 -14.00 -9.97
N SER A 207 -0.32 -13.61 -10.89
CA SER A 207 -0.50 -14.36 -12.14
C SER A 207 0.79 -14.35 -12.97
N GLN A 208 1.07 -15.41 -13.74
CA GLN A 208 2.23 -15.42 -14.64
C GLN A 208 2.18 -14.29 -15.68
N GLN A 209 0.98 -13.88 -16.11
CA GLN A 209 0.81 -12.72 -16.98
C GLN A 209 1.32 -11.45 -16.31
N SER A 210 0.89 -11.20 -15.07
CA SER A 210 1.37 -10.06 -14.28
C SER A 210 2.87 -10.16 -14.03
N ALA A 211 3.38 -11.35 -13.68
CA ALA A 211 4.81 -11.58 -13.50
C ALA A 211 5.60 -11.16 -14.74
N ASN A 212 5.15 -11.55 -15.93
CA ASN A 212 5.79 -11.17 -17.18
C ASN A 212 5.65 -9.67 -17.49
N GLU A 213 4.48 -9.07 -17.22
CA GLU A 213 4.25 -7.63 -17.41
C GLU A 213 5.21 -6.77 -16.57
N PHE A 214 5.59 -7.25 -15.39
CA PHE A 214 6.48 -6.59 -14.44
C PHE A 214 7.90 -7.15 -14.44
N GLU A 215 8.32 -7.86 -15.49
CA GLU A 215 9.70 -8.37 -15.61
C GLU A 215 10.14 -9.22 -14.40
N ARG A 216 9.18 -9.93 -13.80
CA ARG A 216 9.31 -10.75 -12.57
C ARG A 216 9.83 -9.99 -11.34
N THR A 217 9.58 -8.68 -11.27
CA THR A 217 9.84 -7.90 -10.06
C THR A 217 8.75 -6.85 -9.81
N PHE A 218 8.34 -6.75 -8.57
CA PHE A 218 7.47 -5.71 -8.03
C PHE A 218 8.25 -4.71 -7.17
N GLY A 219 9.54 -4.55 -7.43
CA GLY A 219 10.32 -3.45 -6.85
C GLY A 219 9.54 -2.14 -6.97
N GLY A 220 9.49 -1.35 -5.89
CA GLY A 220 8.67 -0.13 -5.80
C GLY A 220 7.25 -0.32 -5.25
N VAL A 221 6.70 -1.54 -5.25
CA VAL A 221 5.38 -1.83 -4.64
C VAL A 221 5.45 -1.97 -3.11
N SER A 222 6.63 -2.27 -2.56
CA SER A 222 6.84 -2.33 -1.10
C SER A 222 6.30 -1.09 -0.38
N GLY A 223 5.58 -1.33 0.72
CA GLY A 223 4.82 -0.34 1.47
C GLY A 223 3.41 -0.05 0.94
N GLY A 224 3.05 -0.66 -0.19
CA GLY A 224 1.72 -0.57 -0.78
C GLY A 224 0.63 -1.23 0.05
N ALA A 225 -0.56 -0.61 0.04
CA ALA A 225 -1.74 -1.16 0.69
C ALA A 225 -2.20 -2.45 0.03
N VAL A 226 -2.64 -3.37 0.87
CA VAL A 226 -3.47 -4.50 0.48
C VAL A 226 -4.88 -4.21 0.97
N TRP A 227 -5.83 -4.18 0.06
CA TRP A 227 -7.25 -3.95 0.36
C TRP A 227 -8.04 -5.23 0.18
N ARG A 228 -8.93 -5.53 1.12
CA ARG A 228 -10.02 -6.48 0.90
C ARG A 228 -11.16 -5.73 0.20
N CYS A 229 -11.56 -6.23 -0.97
CA CYS A 229 -12.63 -5.69 -1.79
C CYS A 229 -13.87 -6.56 -1.65
N LEU A 230 -14.88 -6.07 -0.94
CA LEU A 230 -16.14 -6.78 -0.74
C LEU A 230 -17.11 -6.44 -1.86
N LEU A 231 -17.68 -7.48 -2.46
CA LEU A 231 -18.64 -7.37 -3.53
C LEU A 231 -20.03 -7.68 -3.02
N LYS A 232 -21.01 -7.01 -3.60
CA LYS A 232 -22.42 -7.37 -3.49
C LYS A 232 -23.00 -7.61 -4.86
N ARG A 233 -24.11 -8.32 -4.87
CA ARG A 233 -24.94 -8.54 -6.05
C ARG A 233 -26.39 -8.55 -5.62
N GLU A 234 -27.27 -7.98 -6.42
CA GLU A 234 -28.70 -8.07 -6.16
C GLU A 234 -29.18 -9.53 -6.20
N ALA A 235 -30.19 -9.85 -5.39
CA ALA A 235 -30.74 -11.19 -5.36
C ALA A 235 -31.27 -11.57 -6.75
N LYS A 236 -30.83 -12.74 -7.26
CA LYS A 236 -31.16 -13.28 -8.59
C LYS A 236 -30.56 -12.56 -9.80
N ALA A 237 -29.73 -11.52 -9.62
CA ALA A 237 -29.02 -10.91 -10.73
C ALA A 237 -27.93 -11.88 -11.26
N PRO A 238 -27.62 -11.85 -12.57
CA PRO A 238 -26.65 -12.75 -13.18
C PRO A 238 -25.22 -12.49 -12.70
N ILE A 239 -24.32 -13.47 -12.84
CA ILE A 239 -22.87 -13.24 -12.69
C ILE A 239 -22.44 -12.15 -13.68
N GLY A 240 -21.56 -11.25 -13.28
CA GLY A 240 -21.21 -10.04 -14.04
C GLY A 240 -22.13 -8.85 -13.75
N SER A 241 -22.89 -8.89 -12.65
CA SER A 241 -23.67 -7.75 -12.13
C SER A 241 -23.25 -7.35 -10.71
N GLU A 242 -22.11 -7.85 -10.27
CA GLU A 242 -21.51 -7.49 -9.00
C GLU A 242 -21.14 -6.01 -8.97
N TYR A 243 -21.26 -5.40 -7.79
CA TYR A 243 -20.80 -4.04 -7.52
C TYR A 243 -19.93 -4.02 -6.27
N LEU A 244 -18.99 -3.07 -6.23
CA LEU A 244 -18.15 -2.86 -5.06
C LEU A 244 -19.00 -2.31 -3.91
N ASP A 245 -19.07 -3.03 -2.80
CA ASP A 245 -19.75 -2.58 -1.59
C ASP A 245 -18.86 -1.62 -0.81
N HIS A 246 -17.68 -2.08 -0.41
CA HIS A 246 -16.67 -1.26 0.26
C HIS A 246 -15.29 -1.91 0.24
N LEU A 247 -14.29 -1.10 0.59
CA LEU A 247 -12.90 -1.50 0.75
C LEU A 247 -12.52 -1.50 2.23
N THR A 248 -11.81 -2.54 2.64
CA THR A 248 -11.24 -2.63 3.98
C THR A 248 -9.74 -2.83 3.90
N PHE A 249 -8.99 -1.95 4.57
CA PHE A 249 -7.54 -2.04 4.61
C PHE A 249 -7.14 -3.33 5.31
N ALA A 250 -6.45 -4.21 4.60
CA ALA A 250 -6.12 -5.55 5.06
C ALA A 250 -4.64 -5.70 5.40
N GLY A 251 -3.74 -4.90 4.82
CA GLY A 251 -2.32 -5.11 5.02
C GLY A 251 -1.38 -4.16 4.30
N VAL A 252 -0.08 -4.42 4.45
CA VAL A 252 1.02 -3.68 3.82
C VAL A 252 2.00 -4.65 3.17
N ALA A 253 2.18 -4.58 1.87
CA ALA A 253 3.15 -5.38 1.13
C ALA A 253 4.60 -5.00 1.51
N PHE A 254 5.51 -5.97 1.64
CA PHE A 254 6.90 -5.67 1.99
C PHE A 254 7.94 -6.62 1.40
N TYR A 255 7.55 -7.80 0.92
CA TYR A 255 8.50 -8.78 0.44
C TYR A 255 7.96 -9.46 -0.82
N GLU A 256 8.81 -9.60 -1.83
CA GLU A 256 8.53 -10.40 -3.03
C GLU A 256 9.33 -11.70 -2.97
N MET A 257 8.69 -12.81 -3.33
CA MET A 257 9.36 -14.09 -3.46
C MET A 257 9.37 -14.52 -4.93
N ASP A 258 10.51 -14.35 -5.60
CA ASP A 258 10.78 -14.91 -6.93
C ASP A 258 11.82 -16.03 -6.83
N ASP A 259 11.40 -17.20 -6.36
CA ASP A 259 12.23 -18.40 -6.44
C ASP A 259 11.99 -19.02 -7.80
N GLN A 260 12.88 -18.78 -8.76
CA GLN A 260 12.74 -19.31 -10.13
C GLN A 260 12.82 -20.84 -10.20
N SER A 261 13.24 -21.52 -9.11
CA SER A 261 13.16 -22.97 -8.99
C SER A 261 11.76 -23.46 -8.62
N GLN A 262 10.88 -22.55 -8.16
CA GLN A 262 9.49 -22.82 -7.84
C GLN A 262 8.55 -22.19 -8.86
N PRO A 263 7.40 -22.83 -9.15
CA PRO A 263 6.41 -22.26 -10.05
C PRO A 263 5.68 -21.04 -9.45
N ARG A 264 5.92 -20.73 -8.18
CA ARG A 264 5.14 -19.80 -7.37
C ARG A 264 5.87 -18.47 -7.22
N PHE A 265 5.24 -17.41 -7.73
CA PHE A 265 5.64 -16.02 -7.54
C PHE A 265 4.56 -15.32 -6.70
N TYR A 266 4.95 -14.78 -5.54
CA TYR A 266 4.00 -14.15 -4.63
C TYR A 266 4.60 -12.93 -3.95
N ILE A 267 3.71 -12.08 -3.44
CA ILE A 267 4.04 -10.94 -2.60
C ILE A 267 3.54 -11.23 -1.20
N ARG A 268 4.43 -11.08 -0.21
CA ARG A 268 4.05 -11.15 1.20
C ARG A 268 3.74 -9.76 1.73
N ALA A 269 2.64 -9.70 2.47
CA ALA A 269 2.19 -8.51 3.17
C ALA A 269 1.98 -8.81 4.66
N HIS A 270 2.18 -7.79 5.50
CA HIS A 270 1.68 -7.78 6.86
C HIS A 270 0.15 -7.79 6.83
N GLY A 271 -0.48 -8.66 7.62
CA GLY A 271 -1.93 -8.79 7.69
C GLY A 271 -2.60 -7.81 8.68
N PRO A 272 -3.90 -7.99 8.93
CA PRO A 272 -4.68 -7.07 9.75
C PRO A 272 -4.26 -7.11 11.23
N LYS A 273 -3.81 -8.24 11.79
CA LYS A 273 -3.30 -8.27 13.17
C LYS A 273 -2.05 -7.39 13.30
N SER A 274 -1.13 -7.50 12.36
CA SER A 274 0.10 -6.70 12.29
C SER A 274 -0.20 -5.20 12.25
N VAL A 275 -1.22 -4.80 11.49
CA VAL A 275 -1.60 -3.39 11.33
C VAL A 275 -2.46 -2.90 12.50
N TYR A 276 -3.62 -3.52 12.73
CA TYR A 276 -4.64 -3.02 13.65
C TYR A 276 -4.29 -3.24 15.13
N GLU A 277 -3.50 -4.26 15.47
CA GLU A 277 -3.08 -4.50 16.86
C GLU A 277 -1.68 -3.92 17.12
N ASN A 278 -0.67 -4.40 16.38
CA ASN A 278 0.71 -4.09 16.72
C ASN A 278 1.14 -2.68 16.29
N LEU A 279 0.90 -2.30 15.03
CA LEU A 279 1.32 -0.99 14.53
C LEU A 279 0.54 0.15 15.20
N ILE A 280 -0.78 0.06 15.33
CA ILE A 280 -1.57 1.09 16.02
C ILE A 280 -1.10 1.24 17.47
N SER A 281 -0.87 0.14 18.19
CA SER A 281 -0.35 0.19 19.57
C SER A 281 1.03 0.84 19.63
N LEU A 282 1.92 0.52 18.70
CA LEU A 282 3.24 1.13 18.58
C LEU A 282 3.14 2.64 18.35
N VAL A 283 2.33 3.08 17.37
CA VAL A 283 2.15 4.50 17.06
C VAL A 283 1.58 5.27 18.25
N ARG A 284 0.59 4.70 18.94
CA ARG A 284 0.03 5.31 20.16
C ARG A 284 1.07 5.50 21.25
N LYS A 285 1.94 4.50 21.45
CA LYS A 285 3.00 4.56 22.46
C LYS A 285 4.07 5.62 22.14
N GLU A 286 4.44 5.77 20.88
CA GLU A 286 5.50 6.70 20.46
C GLU A 286 5.00 8.15 20.29
N LEU A 287 3.67 8.36 20.27
CA LEU A 287 3.03 9.67 20.13
C LEU A 287 2.28 10.14 21.39
N SER A 288 2.21 9.32 22.44
CA SER A 288 1.70 9.70 23.77
C SER A 288 2.75 10.45 24.58
#